data_AF-A0AAE0VJ48-F1
#
_entry.id   AF-A0AAE0VJ48-F1
#
_cell.length_a   1.000
_cell.length_b   1.000
_cell.length_c   1.000
_cell.angle_alpha   90.00
_cell.angle_beta   90.00
_cell.angle_gamma   90.00
#
_symmetry.space_group_name_H-M   'P 1'
#
loop_
_entity.id
_entity.type
_entity.pdbx_description
1 polymer ?
#
loop_
_entity_poly.entity_id
_entity_poly.type
_entity_poly.pdbx_seq_one_letter_code
_entity_poly.pdbx_strand_id
1 'polypeptide(L)'
;MSVLNFVLKKFPDFTIPVQSKERLIFHFERFMPQDGAFVATVFAPVTFPPAPVLVFKESDSGEHDLLATGSLLSVDPDRLVIKRIVLSGYPFKIHRKLAVIRYMFFNREDILWFKPVELKTKWGRRGHIKEPLGTHGHMKCIFDGHLKSQDTVLMCLYKRVYPKWTFEPCVQAPPPVNEDGPQEMEESEGPAFSMFD
;
A
#
# COMPACT_ATOMS: atom_id res chain seq x y z
N MET A 1 -14.78 22.86 5.98
CA MET A 1 -14.20 21.52 5.74
C MET A 1 -12.77 21.69 5.26
N SER A 2 -11.81 20.95 5.81
CA SER A 2 -10.41 20.96 5.36
C SER A 2 -9.86 19.53 5.35
N VAL A 3 -8.60 19.39 4.95
CA VAL A 3 -7.83 18.15 5.06
C VAL A 3 -7.15 18.13 6.42
N LEU A 4 -7.54 17.16 7.25
CA LEU A 4 -6.95 16.94 8.57
C LEU A 4 -5.88 15.85 8.47
N ASN A 5 -4.73 16.09 9.09
CA ASN A 5 -3.64 15.13 9.21
C ASN A 5 -3.53 14.69 10.67
N PHE A 6 -3.63 13.39 10.93
CA PHE A 6 -3.55 12.79 12.26
C PHE A 6 -2.32 11.92 12.36
N VAL A 7 -1.53 12.06 13.43
CA VAL A 7 -0.51 11.06 13.77
C VAL A 7 -1.18 9.99 14.61
N LEU A 8 -1.17 8.75 14.11
CA LEU A 8 -1.79 7.60 14.74
C LEU A 8 -0.74 6.55 15.07
N LYS A 9 -0.94 5.88 16.21
CA LYS A 9 -0.22 4.70 16.63
C LYS A 9 -1.21 3.56 16.79
N LYS A 10 -0.80 2.38 16.35
CA LYS A 10 -1.60 1.17 16.44
C LYS A 10 -1.83 0.72 17.88
N PHE A 11 -3.04 0.24 18.17
CA PHE A 11 -3.35 -0.45 19.42
C PHE A 11 -2.83 -1.91 19.36
N PRO A 12 -2.15 -2.41 20.41
CA PRO A 12 -1.37 -3.65 20.34
C PRO A 12 -2.18 -4.93 20.09
N ASP A 13 -3.48 -4.95 20.43
CA ASP A 13 -4.29 -6.18 20.44
C ASP A 13 -4.82 -6.59 19.04
N PHE A 14 -4.79 -5.69 18.06
CA PHE A 14 -5.30 -5.97 16.70
C PHE A 14 -4.20 -6.57 15.80
N THR A 15 -4.35 -7.79 15.26
CA THR A 15 -3.28 -8.42 14.44
C THR A 15 -3.74 -8.85 13.04
N ILE A 16 -3.23 -8.19 11.98
CA ILE A 16 -2.87 -8.77 10.66
C ILE A 16 -1.60 -8.04 10.15
N PRO A 17 -0.55 -8.70 9.63
CA PRO A 17 0.80 -8.10 9.48
C PRO A 17 1.12 -7.55 8.06
N VAL A 18 2.13 -6.67 7.95
CA VAL A 18 3.40 -6.79 7.18
C VAL A 18 4.18 -5.45 7.19
N GLN A 19 5.52 -5.53 7.29
CA GLN A 19 6.50 -4.43 7.45
C GLN A 19 6.62 -3.44 6.27
N SER A 20 7.08 -2.20 6.54
CA SER A 20 8.23 -1.60 5.82
C SER A 20 8.76 -0.27 6.38
N LYS A 21 10.09 -0.12 6.19
CA LYS A 21 11.02 1.00 6.35
C LYS A 21 10.51 2.41 6.06
N GLU A 22 10.84 3.30 6.99
CA GLU A 22 10.79 4.76 6.85
C GLU A 22 11.67 5.27 5.69
N ARG A 23 11.11 6.20 4.91
CA ARG A 23 11.87 7.16 4.12
C ARG A 23 11.09 8.46 3.99
N LEU A 24 11.82 9.57 4.04
CA LEU A 24 11.38 10.97 4.10
C LEU A 24 10.72 11.50 2.81
N ILE A 25 9.68 10.81 2.32
CA ILE A 25 8.69 11.31 1.37
C ILE A 25 7.36 10.72 1.84
N PHE A 26 6.29 11.51 1.95
CA PHE A 26 4.95 11.07 2.40
C PHE A 26 4.36 10.00 1.45
N HIS A 27 4.85 8.79 1.63
CA HIS A 27 4.51 7.64 0.82
C HIS A 27 3.18 7.08 1.31
N PHE A 28 2.28 6.81 0.37
CA PHE A 28 1.02 6.12 0.67
C PHE A 28 1.32 4.68 1.07
N GLU A 29 1.14 4.38 2.35
CA GLU A 29 1.15 3.01 2.85
C GLU A 29 -0.20 2.36 2.56
N ARG A 30 -0.15 1.12 2.07
CA ARG A 30 -1.38 0.35 1.78
C ARG A 30 -1.98 -0.26 3.04
N PHE A 31 -1.14 -0.48 4.05
CA PHE A 31 -1.49 -1.15 5.29
C PHE A 31 -0.90 -0.38 6.46
N MET A 32 -1.55 -0.50 7.61
CA MET A 32 -1.12 0.08 8.87
C MET A 32 0.16 -0.62 9.36
N PRO A 33 1.21 0.12 9.75
CA PRO A 33 2.40 -0.49 10.33
C PRO A 33 2.09 -1.10 11.70
N GLN A 34 2.80 -2.18 12.04
CA GLN A 34 2.70 -2.82 13.36
C GLN A 34 3.34 -1.95 14.44
N ASP A 35 4.58 -1.53 14.16
CA ASP A 35 5.37 -0.66 15.00
C ASP A 35 5.61 0.66 14.29
N GLY A 36 5.49 1.75 15.03
CA GLY A 36 5.68 3.11 14.53
C GLY A 36 4.39 3.92 14.47
N ALA A 37 4.57 5.23 14.34
CA ALA A 37 3.47 6.14 14.09
C ALA A 37 3.32 6.35 12.58
N PHE A 38 2.09 6.39 12.10
CA PHE A 38 1.77 6.73 10.72
C PHE A 38 0.83 7.92 10.70
N VAL A 39 0.69 8.54 9.53
CA VAL A 39 -0.16 9.73 9.39
C VAL A 39 -1.36 9.42 8.51
N ALA A 40 -2.56 9.55 9.08
CA ALA A 40 -3.81 9.45 8.35
C ALA A 40 -4.26 10.84 7.88
N THR A 41 -4.76 10.93 6.65
CA THR A 41 -5.23 12.17 6.04
C THR A 41 -6.68 11.99 5.61
N VAL A 42 -7.60 12.82 6.12
CA VAL A 42 -9.05 12.69 5.89
C VAL A 42 -9.68 14.06 5.66
N PHE A 43 -10.77 14.10 4.89
CA PHE A 43 -11.64 15.27 4.81
C PHE A 43 -12.59 15.30 6.01
N ALA A 44 -12.47 16.33 6.87
CA ALA A 44 -13.37 16.50 8.00
C ALA A 44 -13.51 18.00 8.38
N PRO A 45 -14.45 18.33 9.28
CA PRO A 45 -14.57 19.67 9.85
C PRO A 45 -13.26 20.09 10.53
N VAL A 46 -12.91 21.37 10.42
CA VAL A 46 -11.67 21.90 10.97
C VAL A 46 -11.71 21.84 12.50
N THR A 47 -10.73 21.19 13.09
CA THR A 47 -10.46 21.18 14.54
C THR A 47 -9.07 21.72 14.79
N PHE A 48 -8.88 22.48 15.87
CA PHE A 48 -7.59 23.08 16.18
C PHE A 48 -6.74 22.15 17.06
N PRO A 49 -5.44 21.94 16.76
CA PRO A 49 -4.54 21.21 17.63
C PRO A 49 -4.33 21.92 18.99
N PRO A 50 -4.09 21.20 20.10
CA PRO A 50 -4.00 19.74 20.21
C PRO A 50 -5.37 19.07 20.42
N ALA A 51 -5.67 18.05 19.61
CA ALA A 51 -6.88 17.24 19.77
C ALA A 51 -6.51 15.75 19.75
N PRO A 52 -6.83 14.96 20.80
CA PRO A 52 -6.63 13.51 20.79
C PRO A 52 -7.63 12.86 19.82
N VAL A 53 -7.19 11.79 19.15
CA VAL A 53 -7.98 11.09 18.15
C VAL A 53 -7.97 9.60 18.44
N LEU A 54 -9.15 8.99 18.39
CA LEU A 54 -9.38 7.56 18.48
C LEU A 54 -9.97 7.08 17.17
N VAL A 55 -9.50 5.95 16.68
CA VAL A 55 -10.00 5.31 15.46
C VAL A 55 -10.53 3.94 15.83
N PHE A 56 -11.80 3.72 15.49
CA PHE A 56 -12.50 2.46 15.71
C PHE A 56 -12.78 1.77 14.37
N LYS A 57 -12.94 0.45 14.42
CA LYS A 57 -13.46 -0.36 13.33
C LYS A 57 -14.76 -1.00 13.80
N GLU A 58 -15.79 -0.88 12.97
CA GLU A 58 -17.04 -1.61 13.16
C GLU A 58 -16.83 -3.06 12.71
N SER A 59 -17.14 -3.99 13.61
CA SER A 59 -17.16 -5.44 13.35
C SER A 59 -18.55 -5.86 12.86
N ASP A 60 -18.68 -7.07 12.29
CA ASP A 60 -19.95 -7.54 11.71
C ASP A 60 -21.06 -7.68 12.77
N SER A 61 -20.69 -7.78 14.05
CA SER A 61 -21.57 -7.75 15.23
C SER A 61 -22.09 -6.36 15.61
N GLY A 62 -21.59 -5.29 14.96
CA GLY A 62 -21.84 -3.89 15.32
C GLY A 62 -20.97 -3.37 16.47
N GLU A 63 -20.04 -4.18 16.97
CA GLU A 63 -19.07 -3.78 17.99
C GLU A 63 -18.00 -2.86 17.42
N HIS A 64 -17.54 -1.91 18.23
CA HIS A 64 -16.50 -0.94 17.84
C HIS A 64 -15.16 -1.31 18.45
N ASP A 65 -14.29 -1.85 17.63
CA ASP A 65 -12.95 -2.26 18.03
C ASP A 65 -11.96 -1.10 17.93
N LEU A 66 -11.22 -0.83 19.00
CA LEU A 66 -10.20 0.22 19.02
C LEU A 66 -8.99 -0.20 18.16
N LEU A 67 -8.79 0.49 17.02
CA LEU A 67 -7.67 0.23 16.11
C LEU A 67 -6.44 1.07 16.42
N ALA A 68 -6.65 2.38 16.62
CA ALA A 68 -5.55 3.33 16.68
C ALA A 68 -5.86 4.46 17.66
N THR A 69 -4.79 4.93 18.31
CA THR A 69 -4.81 6.09 19.19
C THR A 69 -3.83 7.11 18.64
N GLY A 70 -4.13 8.39 18.79
CA GLY A 70 -3.26 9.41 18.24
C GLY A 70 -3.68 10.82 18.55
N SER A 71 -3.12 11.75 17.78
CA SER A 71 -3.38 13.18 17.92
C SER A 71 -3.42 13.87 16.57
N LEU A 72 -4.13 14.99 16.51
CA LEU A 72 -4.14 15.86 15.36
C LEU A 72 -2.76 16.51 15.17
N LEU A 73 -2.16 16.30 14.00
CA LEU A 73 -0.86 16.86 13.61
C LEU A 73 -1.02 18.30 13.10
N SER A 74 -1.76 18.44 12.00
CA SER A 74 -1.95 19.71 11.32
C SER A 74 -3.19 19.65 10.42
N VAL A 75 -3.68 20.82 10.02
CA VAL A 75 -4.89 20.98 9.20
C VAL A 75 -4.54 21.63 7.88
N ASP A 76 -3.71 20.94 7.09
CA ASP A 76 -3.15 21.48 5.85
C ASP A 76 -3.50 20.61 4.64
N PRO A 77 -4.13 21.17 3.58
CA PRO A 77 -4.38 20.48 2.32
C PRO A 77 -3.14 20.34 1.42
N ASP A 78 -2.07 21.06 1.75
CA ASP A 78 -0.84 21.11 0.95
C ASP A 78 0.01 19.84 1.08
N ARG A 79 -0.24 19.03 2.13
CA ARG A 79 0.48 17.78 2.36
C ARG A 79 0.21 16.78 1.22
N LEU A 80 1.26 16.44 0.48
CA LEU A 80 1.17 15.54 -0.67
C LEU A 80 1.25 14.07 -0.25
N VAL A 81 0.19 13.30 -0.47
CA VAL A 81 0.23 11.84 -0.31
C VAL A 81 0.54 11.20 -1.66
N ILE A 82 1.65 10.46 -1.75
CA ILE A 82 2.14 9.90 -3.02
C ILE A 82 2.13 8.37 -2.99
N LYS A 83 1.38 7.75 -3.90
CA LYS A 83 1.35 6.30 -4.08
C LYS A 83 2.39 5.85 -5.10
N ARG A 84 3.27 4.94 -4.69
CA ARG A 84 4.21 4.26 -5.57
C ARG A 84 3.58 3.04 -6.22
N ILE A 85 3.82 2.90 -7.52
CA ILE A 85 3.52 1.71 -8.32
C ILE A 85 4.85 1.20 -8.86
N VAL A 86 5.10 -0.10 -8.74
CA VAL A 86 6.33 -0.72 -9.22
C VAL A 86 5.98 -1.70 -10.32
N LEU A 87 6.44 -1.43 -11.55
CA LEU A 87 6.34 -2.38 -12.66
C LEU A 87 7.60 -3.25 -12.68
N SER A 88 7.42 -4.56 -12.82
CA SER A 88 8.52 -5.53 -12.85
C SER A 88 8.73 -6.07 -14.26
N GLY A 89 9.99 -6.25 -14.64
CA GLY A 89 10.39 -6.92 -15.87
C GLY A 89 11.56 -7.85 -15.63
N TYR A 90 11.71 -8.81 -16.53
CA TYR A 90 12.77 -9.81 -16.46
C TYR A 90 13.75 -9.64 -17.61
N PRO A 91 15.06 -9.71 -17.35
CA PRO A 91 16.05 -9.73 -18.42
C PRO A 91 15.92 -11.01 -19.24
N PHE A 92 16.03 -10.87 -20.56
CA PHE A 92 15.98 -11.99 -21.50
C PHE A 92 17.33 -12.22 -22.17
N LYS A 93 17.93 -11.18 -22.74
CA LYS A 93 19.28 -11.22 -23.34
C LYS A 93 20.14 -10.14 -22.71
N ILE A 94 21.33 -10.52 -22.23
CA ILE A 94 22.23 -9.61 -21.51
C ILE A 94 23.54 -9.49 -22.28
N HIS A 95 23.95 -8.25 -22.58
CA HIS A 95 25.14 -7.90 -23.33
C HIS A 95 25.94 -6.82 -22.59
N ARG A 96 26.99 -7.18 -21.85
CA ARG A 96 27.78 -6.22 -21.05
C ARG A 96 26.83 -5.28 -20.26
N LYS A 97 26.67 -4.03 -20.70
CA LYS A 97 25.81 -2.99 -20.10
C LYS A 97 24.40 -2.88 -20.70
N LEU A 98 24.17 -3.48 -21.86
CA LEU A 98 22.88 -3.53 -22.54
C LEU A 98 22.11 -4.79 -22.13
N ALA A 99 20.81 -4.67 -21.91
CA ALA A 99 19.96 -5.84 -21.70
C ALA A 99 18.62 -5.66 -22.41
N VAL A 100 18.08 -6.75 -22.95
CA VAL A 100 16.71 -6.82 -23.45
C VAL A 100 15.83 -7.30 -22.31
N ILE A 101 14.78 -6.55 -21.99
CA ILE A 101 13.84 -6.83 -20.91
C ILE A 101 12.50 -7.24 -21.52
N ARG A 102 11.85 -8.23 -20.91
CA ARG A 102 10.51 -8.73 -21.26
C ARG A 102 9.55 -8.65 -20.07
N TYR A 103 8.25 -8.72 -20.37
CA TYR A 103 7.15 -8.75 -19.40
C TYR A 103 6.99 -7.50 -18.51
N MET A 104 7.71 -6.41 -18.79
CA MET A 104 7.44 -5.12 -18.14
C MET A 104 6.28 -4.38 -18.83
N PHE A 105 6.24 -4.45 -20.16
CA PHE A 105 5.17 -3.92 -21.00
C PHE A 105 4.79 -4.96 -22.04
N PHE A 106 3.60 -4.80 -22.63
CA PHE A 106 3.12 -5.64 -23.72
C PHE A 106 3.01 -4.88 -25.04
N ASN A 107 2.77 -3.56 -24.99
CA ASN A 107 2.66 -2.71 -26.17
C ASN A 107 3.93 -1.89 -26.40
N ARG A 108 4.19 -1.54 -27.66
CA ARG A 108 5.31 -0.67 -28.06
C ARG A 108 5.12 0.78 -27.60
N GLU A 109 3.89 1.27 -27.65
CA GLU A 109 3.54 2.66 -27.30
C GLU A 109 3.83 2.97 -25.83
N ASP A 110 3.51 2.04 -24.93
CA ASP A 110 3.81 2.17 -23.50
C ASP A 110 5.30 2.36 -23.24
N ILE A 111 6.16 1.61 -23.93
CA ILE A 111 7.62 1.73 -23.79
C ILE A 111 8.11 3.13 -24.21
N LEU A 112 7.54 3.68 -25.28
CA LEU A 112 7.90 5.02 -25.76
C LEU A 112 7.42 6.09 -24.78
N TRP A 113 6.22 5.95 -24.24
CA TRP A 113 5.66 6.84 -23.23
C TRP A 113 6.52 6.87 -21.95
N PHE A 114 6.91 5.70 -21.46
CA PHE A 114 7.72 5.56 -20.23
C PHE A 114 9.23 5.65 -20.45
N LYS A 115 9.70 5.99 -21.65
CA LYS A 115 11.13 6.13 -21.97
C LYS A 115 11.91 7.07 -21.04
N PRO A 116 11.37 8.22 -20.58
CA PRO A 116 12.09 9.12 -19.69
C PRO A 116 12.30 8.59 -18.26
N VAL A 117 11.61 7.49 -17.89
CA VAL A 117 11.63 6.97 -16.52
C VAL A 117 12.88 6.13 -16.27
N GLU A 118 13.51 6.35 -15.12
CA GLU A 118 14.67 5.59 -14.69
C GLU A 118 14.27 4.18 -14.20
N LEU A 119 15.03 3.18 -14.62
CA LEU A 119 14.92 1.79 -14.20
C LEU A 119 15.89 1.50 -13.06
N LYS A 120 15.46 0.68 -12.10
CA LYS A 120 16.29 0.18 -10.99
C LYS A 120 16.18 -1.33 -10.91
N THR A 121 17.22 -2.01 -10.48
CA THR A 121 17.19 -3.46 -10.30
C THR A 121 17.22 -3.82 -8.82
N LYS A 122 16.80 -5.05 -8.47
CA LYS A 122 16.85 -5.51 -7.07
C LYS A 122 18.29 -5.53 -6.54
N TRP A 123 19.26 -5.79 -7.41
CA TRP A 123 20.69 -5.78 -7.09
C TRP A 123 21.33 -4.39 -7.20
N GLY A 124 20.53 -3.33 -7.25
CA GLY A 124 21.01 -1.94 -7.12
C GLY A 124 21.61 -1.34 -8.39
N ARG A 125 21.41 -1.94 -9.57
CA ARG A 125 21.80 -1.31 -10.84
C ARG A 125 20.76 -0.27 -11.24
N ARG A 126 21.21 0.82 -11.89
CA ARG A 126 20.36 1.85 -12.47
C ARG A 126 20.50 1.82 -13.99
N GLY A 127 19.45 2.23 -14.68
CA GLY A 127 19.42 2.22 -16.13
C GLY A 127 18.27 3.02 -16.72
N HIS A 128 18.22 3.05 -18.05
CA HIS A 128 17.17 3.72 -18.82
C HIS A 128 16.81 2.92 -20.07
N ILE A 129 15.61 3.18 -20.60
CA ILE A 129 15.12 2.56 -21.82
C ILE A 129 15.80 3.23 -23.02
N LYS A 130 16.43 2.43 -23.89
CA LYS A 130 17.04 2.92 -25.12
C LYS A 130 16.03 2.94 -26.27
N GLU A 131 15.49 1.77 -26.58
CA GLU A 131 14.60 1.56 -27.73
C GLU A 131 13.65 0.37 -27.49
N PRO A 132 12.39 0.46 -27.96
CA PRO A 132 11.49 -0.69 -28.01
C PRO A 132 11.88 -1.65 -29.16
N LEU A 133 11.78 -2.95 -28.90
CA LEU A 133 12.09 -4.03 -29.83
C LEU A 133 10.81 -4.78 -30.22
N GLY A 134 10.51 -4.82 -31.52
CA GLY A 134 9.32 -5.52 -32.04
C GLY A 134 7.99 -4.94 -31.54
N THR A 135 6.97 -5.79 -31.47
CA THR A 135 5.59 -5.46 -31.08
C THR A 135 5.19 -5.96 -29.68
N HIS A 136 5.81 -7.03 -29.17
CA HIS A 136 5.43 -7.71 -27.92
C HIS A 136 5.96 -7.05 -26.63
N GLY A 137 6.22 -5.74 -26.65
CA GLY A 137 6.67 -5.03 -25.45
C GLY A 137 8.07 -5.42 -24.96
N HIS A 138 8.91 -5.97 -25.84
CA HIS A 138 10.33 -6.12 -25.54
C HIS A 138 11.02 -4.77 -25.65
N MET A 139 11.97 -4.50 -24.76
CA MET A 139 12.70 -3.24 -24.78
C MET A 139 14.16 -3.44 -24.47
N LYS A 140 15.00 -2.67 -25.15
CA LYS A 140 16.43 -2.63 -24.92
C LYS A 140 16.74 -1.51 -23.94
N CYS A 141 17.43 -1.85 -22.87
CA CYS A 141 17.78 -0.94 -21.80
C CYS A 141 19.30 -0.89 -21.64
N ILE A 142 19.79 0.27 -21.23
CA ILE A 142 21.19 0.48 -20.86
C ILE A 142 21.24 0.58 -19.34
N PHE A 143 22.16 -0.17 -18.74
CA PHE A 143 22.46 -0.12 -17.31
C PHE A 143 23.90 0.33 -17.07
N ASP A 144 24.20 0.78 -15.85
CA ASP A 144 25.54 1.24 -15.48
C ASP A 144 26.61 0.13 -15.61
N GLY A 145 26.20 -1.12 -15.36
CA GLY A 145 27.07 -2.30 -15.33
C GLY A 145 26.37 -3.57 -15.83
N HIS A 146 27.04 -4.71 -15.64
CA HIS A 146 26.51 -5.99 -16.06
C HIS A 146 25.37 -6.47 -15.17
N LEU A 147 24.30 -6.95 -15.81
CA LEU A 147 23.10 -7.46 -15.15
C LEU A 147 23.23 -8.97 -14.93
N LYS A 148 22.75 -9.47 -13.79
CA LYS A 148 22.65 -10.93 -13.56
C LYS A 148 21.38 -11.48 -14.22
N SER A 149 21.43 -12.73 -14.68
CA SER A 149 20.25 -13.39 -15.30
C SER A 149 19.06 -13.51 -14.34
N GLN A 150 19.33 -13.69 -13.05
CA GLN A 150 18.30 -13.78 -11.99
C GLN A 150 17.80 -12.39 -11.51
N ASP A 151 18.33 -11.29 -12.04
CA ASP A 151 17.91 -9.96 -11.57
C ASP A 151 16.49 -9.64 -12.05
N THR A 152 15.78 -8.81 -11.29
CA THR A 152 14.48 -8.26 -11.68
C THR A 152 14.63 -6.77 -11.87
N VAL A 153 14.25 -6.28 -13.03
CA VAL A 153 14.23 -4.84 -13.32
C VAL A 153 12.89 -4.28 -12.84
N LEU A 154 12.95 -3.15 -12.16
CA LEU A 154 11.85 -2.48 -11.52
C LEU A 154 11.79 -1.04 -12.01
N MET A 155 10.61 -0.60 -12.41
CA MET A 155 10.34 0.81 -12.72
C MET A 155 9.42 1.37 -11.65
N CYS A 156 9.80 2.50 -11.04
CA CYS A 156 9.02 3.12 -9.98
C CYS A 156 8.25 4.32 -10.52
N LEU A 157 6.93 4.20 -10.53
CA LEU A 157 6.00 5.27 -10.89
C LEU A 157 5.37 5.85 -9.62
N TYR A 158 5.06 7.14 -9.65
CA TYR A 158 4.50 7.86 -8.52
C TYR A 158 3.26 8.62 -8.97
N LYS A 159 2.19 8.56 -8.18
CA LYS A 159 0.95 9.31 -8.42
C LYS A 159 0.50 9.97 -7.12
N ARG A 160 0.08 11.23 -7.17
CA ARG A 160 -0.59 11.90 -6.05
C ARG A 160 -1.96 11.28 -5.81
N VAL A 161 -2.25 10.92 -4.57
CA VAL A 161 -3.53 10.36 -4.14
C VAL A 161 -4.17 11.33 -3.16
N TYR A 162 -5.48 11.51 -3.30
CA TYR A 162 -6.30 12.26 -2.37
C TYR A 162 -7.17 11.29 -1.57
N PRO A 163 -7.52 11.62 -0.32
CA PRO A 163 -8.51 10.85 0.42
C PRO A 163 -9.87 10.86 -0.28
N LYS A 164 -10.71 9.88 0.01
CA LYS A 164 -12.10 9.87 -0.46
C LYS A 164 -12.94 10.77 0.45
N TRP A 165 -14.01 11.33 -0.11
CA TRP A 165 -15.00 12.05 0.68
C TRP A 165 -16.00 11.05 1.24
N THR A 166 -15.83 10.65 2.50
CA THR A 166 -16.68 9.68 3.21
C THR A 166 -17.05 10.19 4.60
N PHE A 167 -17.17 11.51 4.76
CA PHE A 167 -17.52 12.11 6.04
C PHE A 167 -19.03 12.00 6.26
N GLU A 168 -19.42 11.19 7.24
CA GLU A 168 -20.79 11.10 7.75
C GLU A 168 -20.79 11.53 9.23
N PRO A 169 -21.64 12.49 9.62
CA PRO A 169 -21.65 13.01 10.99
C PRO A 169 -22.30 12.06 12.00
N CYS A 170 -23.12 11.12 11.54
CA CYS A 170 -23.81 10.14 12.38
C CYS A 170 -23.09 8.79 12.33
N VAL A 171 -22.80 8.23 13.50
CA VAL A 171 -22.26 6.88 13.67
C VAL A 171 -23.23 6.11 14.56
N GLN A 172 -23.44 4.82 14.27
CA GLN A 172 -24.31 3.98 15.08
C GLN A 172 -23.68 3.76 16.47
N ALA A 173 -24.51 3.80 17.50
CA ALA A 173 -24.05 3.48 18.85
C ALA A 173 -23.68 2.00 18.91
N PRO A 174 -22.52 1.64 19.48
CA PRO A 174 -22.17 0.23 19.66
C PRO A 174 -23.18 -0.45 20.60
N PRO A 175 -23.41 -1.76 20.42
CA PRO A 175 -24.10 -2.55 21.44
C PRO A 175 -23.31 -2.49 22.76
N PRO A 176 -23.97 -2.70 23.92
CA PRO A 176 -23.27 -2.81 25.18
C PRO A 176 -22.26 -3.96 25.11
N VAL A 177 -21.01 -3.68 25.50
CA VAL A 177 -19.96 -4.70 25.60
C VAL A 177 -20.36 -5.67 26.70
N ASN A 178 -20.71 -6.90 26.34
CA ASN A 178 -20.89 -7.97 27.32
C ASN A 178 -19.49 -8.40 27.77
N GLU A 179 -19.19 -8.30 29.06
CA GLU A 179 -17.93 -8.79 29.66
C GLU A 179 -17.88 -10.33 29.72
N ASP A 180 -18.31 -11.01 28.67
CA ASP A 180 -18.20 -12.46 28.61
C ASP A 180 -16.77 -12.81 28.20
N GLY A 181 -16.06 -13.51 29.10
CA GLY A 181 -14.76 -14.12 28.82
C GLY A 181 -14.81 -15.03 27.59
N PRO A 182 -13.68 -15.61 27.15
CA PRO A 182 -13.62 -16.36 25.89
C PRO A 182 -14.71 -17.44 25.89
N GLN A 183 -15.75 -17.23 25.06
CA GLN A 183 -16.77 -18.24 24.81
C GLN A 183 -16.06 -19.37 24.05
N GLU A 184 -15.88 -20.49 24.73
CA GLU A 184 -15.43 -21.73 24.11
C GLU A 184 -16.31 -21.99 22.88
N MET A 185 -15.67 -22.15 21.73
CA MET A 185 -16.36 -22.60 20.52
C MET A 185 -16.90 -23.99 20.81
N GLU A 186 -18.20 -24.10 21.12
CA GLU A 186 -18.90 -25.38 21.04
C GLU A 186 -18.89 -25.81 19.57
N GLU A 187 -18.08 -26.83 19.32
CA GLU A 187 -18.00 -27.55 18.07
C GLU A 187 -19.35 -28.22 17.82
N SER A 188 -20.21 -27.59 17.02
CA SER A 188 -21.44 -28.22 16.54
C SER A 188 -21.04 -29.34 15.57
N GLU A 189 -21.00 -30.58 16.06
CA GLU A 189 -20.93 -31.77 15.23
C GLU A 189 -22.10 -31.74 14.22
N GLY A 190 -21.80 -31.46 12.96
CA GLY A 190 -22.75 -31.62 11.87
C GLY A 190 -23.09 -33.11 11.68
N PRO A 191 -24.34 -33.45 11.32
CA PRO A 191 -24.74 -34.84 11.17
C PRO A 191 -23.95 -35.51 10.02
N ALA A 192 -23.38 -36.67 10.33
CA ALA A 192 -22.68 -37.52 9.37
C ALA A 192 -23.55 -37.78 8.14
N PHE A 193 -23.02 -37.39 6.97
CA PHE A 193 -23.58 -37.72 5.67
C PHE A 193 -23.44 -39.23 5.45
N SER A 194 -24.52 -39.99 5.68
CA SER A 194 -24.57 -41.41 5.35
C SER A 194 -24.64 -41.58 3.83
N MET A 195 -23.51 -41.92 3.22
CA MET A 195 -23.44 -42.42 1.85
C MET A 195 -23.42 -43.95 1.91
N PHE A 196 -24.12 -44.59 0.96
CA PHE A 196 -24.37 -46.04 0.75
C PHE A 196 -25.73 -46.56 1.22
N ASP A 197 -26.67 -46.58 0.27
CA ASP A 197 -27.49 -47.74 -0.09
C ASP A 197 -27.18 -48.09 -1.56
#